data_AF-A0A957EC71-F1
#
_entry.id   AF-A0A957EC71-F1
#
_cell.length_a   1.000
_cell.length_b   1.000
_cell.length_c   1.000
_cell.angle_alpha   90.00
_cell.angle_beta   90.00
_cell.angle_gamma   90.00
#
_symmetry.space_group_name_H-M   'P 1'
#
loop_
_entity.id
_entity.type
_entity.pdbx_description
1 polymer ?
#
loop_
_entity_poly.entity_id
_entity_poly.type
_entity_poly.pdbx_seq_one_letter_code
_entity_poly.pdbx_strand_id
1 'polypeptide(L)' 'MPLFQEIDLSTYTGGQIVAIAPGSVAAKAGLQAGDELLAINGSPV' A
#
# COMPACT_ATOMS: atom_id res chain seq x y z
N MET A 1 -21.44 -12.86 9.75
CA MET A 1 -20.85 -11.70 9.04
C MET A 1 -19.74 -11.13 9.92
N PRO A 2 -18.46 -11.33 9.62
CA PRO A 2 -17.40 -10.67 10.37
C PRO A 2 -17.38 -9.18 9.96
N LEU A 3 -17.32 -8.29 10.93
CA LEU A 3 -17.33 -6.83 10.73
C LEU A 3 -15.93 -6.27 10.41
N PHE A 4 -14.90 -7.10 10.48
CA PHE A 4 -13.50 -6.75 10.27
C PHE A 4 -12.78 -7.99 9.74
N GLN A 5 -12.08 -7.83 8.63
CA GLN A 5 -11.15 -8.85 8.13
C GLN A 5 -9.78 -8.51 8.71
N GLU A 6 -9.28 -9.38 9.57
CA GLU A 6 -7.91 -9.27 10.06
C GLU A 6 -6.98 -9.51 8.86
N ILE A 7 -6.23 -8.47 8.48
CA ILE A 7 -5.24 -8.58 7.42
C ILE A 7 -4.06 -9.32 8.01
N ASP A 8 -3.90 -10.58 7.62
CA ASP A 8 -2.73 -11.37 7.95
C ASP A 8 -1.55 -10.91 7.09
N LEU A 9 -0.68 -10.09 7.68
CA LEU A 9 0.53 -9.55 7.05
C LEU A 9 1.53 -10.64 6.63
N SER A 10 1.36 -11.89 7.08
CA SER A 10 2.21 -13.02 6.63
C SER A 10 1.78 -13.62 5.30
N THR A 11 0.56 -13.33 4.84
CA THR A 11 0.02 -13.80 3.55
C THR A 11 -0.24 -12.67 2.56
N TYR A 12 -0.17 -11.42 3.01
CA TYR A 12 -0.38 -10.25 2.18
C TYR A 12 0.92 -9.89 1.43
N THR A 13 1.10 -10.45 0.24
CA THR A 13 2.24 -10.15 -0.62
C THR A 13 2.02 -8.81 -1.30
N GLY A 14 2.64 -7.76 -0.77
CA GLY A 14 2.54 -6.42 -1.36
C GLY A 14 1.15 -5.77 -1.27
N GLY A 15 1.14 -4.44 -1.20
CA GLY A 15 -0.08 -3.66 -1.19
C GLY A 15 -0.25 -2.87 -2.48
N GLN A 16 -1.35 -3.08 -3.20
CA GLN A 16 -1.71 -2.19 -4.30
C GLN A 16 -2.14 -0.82 -3.74
N ILE A 17 -1.56 0.24 -4.27
CA ILE A 17 -1.94 1.61 -3.95
C ILE A 17 -3.31 1.87 -4.56
N VAL A 18 -4.34 2.02 -3.71
CA VAL A 18 -5.71 2.28 -4.17
C VAL A 18 -6.00 3.76 -4.39
N ALA A 19 -5.31 4.64 -3.67
CA ALA A 19 -5.50 6.08 -3.75
C ALA A 19 -4.28 6.81 -3.18
N ILE A 20 -4.04 8.02 -3.70
CA ILE A 20 -3.02 8.94 -3.20
C ILE A 20 -3.71 10.24 -2.79
N ALA A 21 -3.40 10.72 -1.59
CA ALA A 21 -3.92 12.00 -1.12
C ALA A 21 -3.31 13.16 -1.94
N PRO A 22 -4.13 14.09 -2.46
CA PRO A 22 -3.64 15.25 -3.21
C PRO A 22 -2.67 16.10 -2.37
N GLY A 23 -1.55 16.53 -2.96
CA GLY A 23 -0.54 17.36 -2.30
C GLY A 23 0.37 16.64 -1.28
N SER A 24 0.16 15.34 -1.06
CA SER A 24 0.99 14.52 -0.18
C SER A 24 2.43 14.36 -0.71
N VAL A 25 3.33 13.89 0.17
CA VAL A 25 4.69 13.50 -0.23
C VAL A 25 4.65 12.42 -1.30
N ALA A 26 3.72 11.47 -1.21
CA ALA A 26 3.54 10.42 -2.20
C ALA A 26 3.14 10.97 -3.58
N ALA A 27 2.23 11.97 -3.63
CA ALA A 27 1.86 12.64 -4.87
C ALA A 27 3.06 13.38 -5.49
N LYS A 28 3.88 14.05 -4.67
CA LYS A 28 5.11 14.73 -5.13
C LYS A 28 6.18 13.76 -5.60
N ALA A 29 6.23 12.56 -5.02
CA ALA A 29 7.10 11.48 -5.45
C ALA A 29 6.63 10.81 -6.76
N GLY A 30 5.43 11.14 -7.24
CA GLY A 30 4.87 10.62 -8.47
C GLY A 30 4.19 9.25 -8.34
N LEU A 31 3.90 8.80 -7.12
CA LEU A 31 3.13 7.58 -6.88
C LEU A 31 1.70 7.72 -7.40
N GLN A 32 1.17 6.63 -7.94
CA GLN A 32 -0.16 6.59 -8.55
C GLN A 32 -1.00 5.46 -7.98
N ALA A 33 -2.32 5.62 -8.10
CA ALA A 33 -3.22 4.50 -7.86
C ALA A 33 -2.97 3.41 -8.91
N GLY A 34 -2.85 2.17 -8.45
CA GLY A 34 -2.49 1.01 -9.26
C GLY A 34 -1.06 0.56 -9.08
N ASP A 35 -0.17 1.40 -8.55
CA ASP A 35 1.21 1.02 -8.22
C ASP A 35 1.23 -0.07 -7.14
N GLU A 36 2.25 -0.93 -7.19
CA GLU A 36 2.42 -2.02 -6.23
C GLU A 36 3.52 -1.67 -5.23
N LEU A 37 3.21 -1.76 -3.94
CA LEU A 37 4.19 -1.60 -2.88
C LEU A 37 4.98 -2.90 -2.73
N LEU A 38 6.24 -2.87 -3.18
CA LEU A 38 7.14 -4.03 -3.12
C LEU A 38 7.98 -4.10 -1.84
N ALA A 39 8.33 -2.93 -1.27
CA ALA A 39 9.16 -2.85 -0.07
C ALA A 39 9.01 -1.50 0.65
N ILE A 40 9.29 -1.48 1.95
CA ILE A 40 9.42 -0.26 2.77
C ILE A 40 10.83 -0.25 3.35
N ASN A 41 11.57 0.83 3.11
CA ASN A 41 12.96 0.99 3.58
C ASN A 41 13.89 -0.20 3.20
N GLY A 42 13.64 -0.82 2.05
CA GLY A 42 14.39 -1.99 1.58
C GLY A 42 13.99 -3.33 2.22
N SER A 43 13.04 -3.33 3.16
CA SER A 43 12.42 -4.56 3.66
C SER A 43 11.20 -4.91 2.81
N PRO A 44 11.15 -6.11 2.19
CA PRO A 44 9.99 -6.56 1.45
C PRO A 44 8.72 -6.52 2.31
N VAL A 45 7.59 -6.19 1.69
CA VAL A 45 6.27 -6.18 2.35
C VAL A 45 5.43 -7.40 1.99
#